data_AF-A0AAV0FGZ0-F1
#
_entry.id   AF-A0AAV0FGZ0-F1
#
_cell.length_a   1.000
_cell.length_b   1.000
_cell.length_c   1.000
_cell.angle_alpha   90.00
_cell.angle_beta   90.00
_cell.angle_gamma   90.00
#
_symmetry.space_group_name_H-M   'P 1'
#
loop_
_entity.id
_entity.type
_entity.pdbx_description
1 polymer ?
#
loop_
_entity_poly.entity_id
_entity_poly.type
_entity_poly.pdbx_seq_one_letter_code
_entity_poly.pdbx_strand_id
1 'polypeptide(L)'
;MVIHRGQRVKPKSRSILILTLSIAAIAFLFLFSSFFSTNLFSLSSNKSIRDLIVIHSRNRPRKGHDKFLYWGSRIDCPGKHCDSCAGLGHQESSLRCSLEEALYLQRTFVMPSRMCINPIHNKKGILHHYANSGSEEGWAASSCFMDSLYDLKLISDKVPVILDNSKMWHQVLATSMKLGSRGVAHVRDVSRTELKENSLYSNMLLINRTANPLSWY
;
A
#
# COMPACT_ATOMS: atom_id res chain seq x y z
N MET A 1 71.85 55.78 11.40
CA MET A 1 70.91 55.53 10.29
C MET A 1 70.24 54.19 10.56
N VAL A 2 69.00 54.21 11.03
CA VAL A 2 68.23 53.01 11.43
C VAL A 2 67.40 52.56 10.23
N ILE A 3 67.62 51.33 9.76
CA ILE A 3 66.83 50.73 8.68
C ILE A 3 65.73 49.87 9.33
N HIS A 4 64.48 50.33 9.24
CA HIS A 4 63.31 49.54 9.63
C HIS A 4 63.09 48.39 8.63
N ARG A 5 63.17 47.14 9.10
CA ARG A 5 62.67 45.98 8.36
C ARG A 5 61.16 45.87 8.57
N GLY A 6 60.39 46.10 7.52
CA GLY A 6 58.93 45.91 7.52
C GLY A 6 58.55 44.44 7.75
N GLN A 7 57.67 44.21 8.73
CA GLN A 7 56.97 42.93 8.90
C GLN A 7 55.96 42.73 7.77
N ARG A 8 56.13 41.67 6.97
CA ARG A 8 55.06 41.19 6.06
C ARG A 8 54.00 40.45 6.89
N VAL A 9 52.79 41.00 6.92
CA VAL A 9 51.61 40.33 7.49
C VAL A 9 51.21 39.15 6.59
N LYS A 10 51.17 37.94 7.15
CA LYS A 10 50.67 36.72 6.46
C LYS A 10 49.14 36.76 6.38
N PRO A 11 48.50 36.55 5.21
CA PRO A 11 47.04 36.46 5.12
C PRO A 11 46.60 35.02 5.43
N LYS A 12 46.49 34.66 6.71
CA LYS A 12 46.09 33.28 7.12
C LYS A 12 44.60 33.08 7.42
N SER A 13 43.78 34.12 7.34
CA SER A 13 42.35 34.05 7.73
C SER A 13 41.40 33.79 6.55
N ARG A 14 41.62 34.40 5.38
CA ARG A 14 40.68 34.30 4.24
C ARG A 14 40.59 32.91 3.62
N SER A 15 41.69 32.16 3.56
CA SER A 15 41.73 30.84 2.91
C SER A 15 40.94 29.77 3.68
N ILE A 16 41.04 29.77 5.02
CA ILE A 16 40.29 28.84 5.88
C ILE A 16 38.79 29.16 5.82
N LEU A 17 38.44 30.43 5.78
CA LEU A 17 37.04 30.88 5.73
C LEU A 17 36.36 30.54 4.39
N ILE A 18 37.10 30.60 3.29
CA ILE A 18 36.62 30.15 1.97
C ILE A 18 36.45 28.63 1.96
N LEU A 19 37.38 27.88 2.56
CA LEU A 19 37.30 26.43 2.64
C LEU A 19 36.08 25.96 3.46
N THR A 20 35.82 26.59 4.61
CA THR A 20 34.66 26.24 5.45
C THR A 20 33.34 26.58 4.76
N LEU A 21 33.25 27.73 4.07
CA LEU A 21 32.07 28.08 3.28
C LEU A 21 31.84 27.09 2.13
N SER A 22 32.92 26.63 1.49
CA SER A 22 32.83 25.67 0.39
C SER A 22 32.34 24.30 0.87
N ILE A 23 32.84 23.81 2.01
CA ILE A 23 32.39 22.56 2.62
C ILE A 23 30.92 22.66 3.05
N ALA A 24 30.52 23.78 3.66
CA ALA A 24 29.13 24.01 4.05
C ALA A 24 28.19 24.07 2.82
N ALA A 25 28.60 24.71 1.73
CA ALA A 25 27.84 24.76 0.49
C ALA A 25 27.68 23.38 -0.15
N ILE A 26 28.75 22.57 -0.17
CA ILE A 26 28.70 21.18 -0.69
C ILE A 26 27.76 20.33 0.18
N ALA A 27 27.89 20.41 1.51
CA ALA A 27 27.00 19.68 2.42
C ALA A 27 25.53 20.10 2.24
N PHE A 28 25.27 21.41 2.07
CA PHE A 28 23.93 21.92 1.80
C PHE A 28 23.41 21.41 0.45
N LEU A 29 24.22 21.40 -0.61
CA LEU A 29 23.84 20.84 -1.91
C LEU A 29 23.56 19.33 -1.84
N PHE A 30 24.31 18.56 -1.04
CA PHE A 30 24.04 17.13 -0.82
C PHE A 30 22.74 16.90 -0.03
N LEU A 31 22.48 17.70 1.01
CA LEU A 31 21.22 17.64 1.78
C LEU A 31 20.03 18.09 0.93
N PHE A 32 20.21 19.12 0.11
CA PHE A 32 19.18 19.61 -0.79
C PHE A 32 18.92 18.60 -1.91
N SER A 33 19.95 18.07 -2.58
CA SER A 33 19.77 17.06 -3.62
C SER A 33 19.19 15.74 -3.10
N SER A 34 19.49 15.32 -1.87
CA SER A 34 18.85 14.16 -1.25
C SER A 34 17.38 14.45 -0.88
N PHE A 35 17.07 15.65 -0.39
CA PHE A 35 15.69 16.09 -0.15
C PHE A 35 14.88 16.15 -1.45
N PHE A 36 15.47 16.65 -2.55
CA PHE A 36 14.83 16.67 -3.86
C PHE A 36 14.83 15.30 -4.55
N SER A 37 15.82 14.43 -4.37
CA SER A 37 15.79 13.08 -4.96
C SER A 37 14.72 12.21 -4.30
N THR A 38 14.53 12.34 -3.00
CA THR A 38 13.46 11.63 -2.27
C THR A 38 12.07 12.22 -2.54
N ASN A 39 11.96 13.54 -2.72
CA ASN A 39 10.67 14.18 -3.01
C ASN A 39 10.30 14.17 -4.51
N LEU A 40 11.24 14.36 -5.45
CA LEU A 40 10.96 14.56 -6.88
C LEU A 40 10.64 13.24 -7.61
N PHE A 41 11.26 12.11 -7.21
CA PHE A 41 10.82 10.79 -7.68
C PHE A 41 9.48 10.35 -7.07
N SER A 42 9.09 10.94 -5.94
CA SER A 42 7.81 10.66 -5.28
C SER A 42 6.66 11.54 -5.77
N LEU A 43 6.96 12.75 -6.28
CA LEU A 43 5.97 13.78 -6.59
C LEU A 43 5.45 13.77 -8.03
N SER A 44 6.19 13.21 -9.00
CA SER A 44 5.79 13.33 -10.41
C SER A 44 4.86 12.24 -10.95
N SER A 45 4.68 11.11 -10.24
CA SER A 45 3.83 10.00 -10.75
C SER A 45 2.57 9.69 -9.92
N ASN A 46 2.44 10.19 -8.69
CA ASN A 46 1.48 9.60 -7.73
C ASN A 46 0.29 10.46 -7.29
N LYS A 47 0.26 11.76 -7.64
CA LYS A 47 -0.77 12.66 -7.11
C LYS A 47 -2.14 12.53 -7.77
N SER A 48 -2.22 11.94 -8.97
CA SER A 48 -3.47 11.77 -9.73
C SER A 48 -4.18 10.43 -9.44
N ILE A 49 -3.45 9.37 -9.12
CA ILE A 49 -4.01 8.01 -9.00
C ILE A 49 -4.59 7.75 -7.60
N ARG A 50 -3.92 8.25 -6.54
CA ARG A 50 -4.32 8.01 -5.14
C ARG A 50 -5.68 8.61 -4.73
N ASP A 51 -6.09 9.68 -5.41
CA ASP A 51 -7.37 10.37 -5.15
C ASP A 51 -8.53 9.88 -6.03
N LEU A 52 -8.25 9.05 -7.06
CA LEU A 52 -9.14 8.90 -8.22
C LEU A 52 -9.49 7.45 -8.57
N ILE A 53 -9.01 6.44 -7.84
CA ILE A 53 -9.48 5.06 -8.01
C ILE A 53 -10.81 4.87 -7.26
N VAL A 54 -11.82 5.64 -7.67
CA VAL A 54 -13.18 5.09 -7.81
C VAL A 54 -13.33 4.89 -9.30
N ILE A 55 -12.85 3.75 -9.80
CA ILE A 55 -13.03 3.44 -11.21
C ILE A 55 -14.47 2.97 -11.35
N HIS A 56 -15.35 3.93 -11.58
CA HIS A 56 -16.70 3.65 -12.05
C HIS A 56 -16.55 2.88 -13.36
N SER A 57 -16.90 1.59 -13.34
CA SER A 57 -17.15 0.82 -14.56
C SER A 57 -18.10 1.66 -15.42
N ARG A 58 -17.65 2.05 -16.62
CA ARG A 58 -18.40 2.92 -17.55
C ARG A 58 -19.81 2.40 -17.90
N ASN A 59 -20.10 1.14 -17.57
CA ASN A 59 -21.31 0.43 -18.02
C ASN A 59 -22.22 -0.09 -16.89
N ARG A 60 -21.99 0.25 -15.61
CA ARG A 60 -22.91 -0.19 -14.54
C ARG A 60 -23.96 0.90 -14.26
N PRO A 61 -25.27 0.61 -14.44
CA PRO A 61 -26.30 1.49 -13.89
C PRO A 61 -26.12 1.55 -12.37
N ARG A 62 -26.09 2.75 -11.80
CA ARG A 62 -26.10 3.02 -10.34
C ARG A 62 -27.34 2.40 -9.71
N LYS A 63 -27.32 1.10 -9.47
CA LYS A 63 -28.37 0.37 -8.74
C LYS A 63 -27.83 0.04 -7.36
N GLY A 64 -28.12 0.92 -6.40
CA GLY A 64 -27.87 0.72 -4.97
C GLY A 64 -26.72 1.54 -4.40
N HIS A 65 -26.74 1.68 -3.07
CA HIS A 65 -25.59 2.16 -2.29
C HIS A 65 -24.39 1.22 -2.53
N ASP A 66 -23.22 1.79 -2.80
CA ASP A 66 -21.99 1.00 -2.94
C ASP A 66 -21.75 0.22 -1.64
N LYS A 67 -21.83 -1.11 -1.75
CA LYS A 67 -21.56 -2.06 -0.68
C LYS A 67 -20.15 -2.61 -0.87
N PHE A 68 -19.44 -2.83 0.23
CA PHE A 68 -18.02 -3.14 0.22
C PHE A 68 -17.73 -4.53 0.75
N LEU A 69 -16.72 -5.16 0.17
CA LEU A 69 -16.11 -6.41 0.64
C LEU A 69 -14.64 -6.11 0.98
N TYR A 70 -14.31 -6.17 2.27
CA TYR A 70 -12.94 -6.04 2.74
C TYR A 70 -12.33 -7.41 3.01
N TRP A 71 -11.21 -7.65 2.33
CA TRP A 71 -10.48 -8.92 2.37
C TRP A 71 -9.45 -8.96 3.50
N GLY A 72 -8.81 -7.82 3.74
CA GLY A 72 -7.74 -7.65 4.71
C GLY A 72 -6.66 -6.71 4.20
N SER A 73 -5.67 -6.42 5.04
CA SER A 73 -4.50 -5.61 4.67
C SER A 73 -3.48 -6.37 3.80
N ARG A 74 -3.68 -7.69 3.65
CA ARG A 74 -2.84 -8.60 2.87
C ARG A 74 -3.75 -9.49 2.05
N ILE A 75 -3.39 -9.77 0.81
CA ILE A 75 -4.25 -10.55 -0.09
C ILE A 75 -4.37 -12.02 0.32
N ASP A 76 -3.37 -12.52 1.05
CA ASP A 76 -3.38 -13.86 1.64
C ASP A 76 -4.20 -13.95 2.95
N CYS A 77 -4.67 -12.82 3.49
CA CYS A 77 -5.66 -12.80 4.57
C CYS A 77 -7.06 -12.79 3.97
N PRO A 78 -8.03 -13.53 4.54
CA PRO A 78 -8.04 -14.19 5.85
C PRO A 78 -7.48 -15.63 5.89
N GLY A 79 -6.65 -15.97 4.92
CA GLY A 79 -6.02 -17.28 4.83
C GLY A 79 -4.90 -17.53 5.83
N LYS A 80 -4.14 -18.61 5.59
CA LYS A 80 -3.09 -19.11 6.52
C LYS A 80 -1.90 -18.18 6.67
N HIS A 81 -1.71 -17.22 5.77
CA HIS A 81 -0.56 -16.33 5.73
C HIS A 81 -1.00 -14.91 6.03
N CYS A 82 -1.54 -14.71 7.24
CA CYS A 82 -1.86 -13.38 7.72
C CYS A 82 -0.66 -12.69 8.37
N ASP A 83 0.12 -13.43 9.14
CA ASP A 83 1.30 -12.89 9.82
C ASP A 83 2.56 -12.94 8.93
N SER A 84 2.54 -13.77 7.88
CA SER A 84 3.56 -13.87 6.84
C SER A 84 2.97 -13.57 5.45
N CYS A 85 3.77 -13.47 4.40
CA CYS A 85 3.25 -13.62 3.02
C CYS A 85 3.56 -15.02 2.46
N ALA A 86 2.73 -15.48 1.53
CA ALA A 86 3.01 -16.66 0.73
C ALA A 86 3.80 -16.30 -0.54
N GLY A 87 4.17 -17.30 -1.35
CA GLY A 87 4.74 -17.05 -2.67
C GLY A 87 3.76 -16.36 -3.63
N LEU A 88 4.30 -15.68 -4.65
CA LEU A 88 3.52 -14.85 -5.57
C LEU A 88 2.34 -15.61 -6.19
N GLY A 89 2.54 -16.86 -6.63
CA GLY A 89 1.44 -17.66 -7.21
C GLY A 89 0.30 -17.95 -6.24
N HIS A 90 0.58 -18.03 -4.93
CA HIS A 90 -0.47 -18.16 -3.92
C HIS A 90 -1.21 -16.84 -3.74
N GLN A 91 -0.49 -15.72 -3.67
CA GLN A 91 -1.07 -14.37 -3.58
C GLN A 91 -1.94 -14.01 -4.80
N GLU A 92 -1.50 -14.36 -6.01
CA GLU A 92 -2.27 -14.19 -7.24
C GLU A 92 -3.53 -15.06 -7.24
N SER A 93 -3.43 -16.29 -6.75
CA SER A 93 -4.59 -17.16 -6.59
C SER A 93 -5.58 -16.60 -5.57
N SER A 94 -5.08 -16.10 -4.43
CA SER A 94 -5.88 -15.42 -3.40
C SER A 94 -6.58 -14.19 -3.97
N LEU A 95 -5.88 -13.39 -4.79
CA LEU A 95 -6.45 -12.23 -5.48
C LEU A 95 -7.58 -12.63 -6.42
N ARG A 96 -7.40 -13.70 -7.19
CA ARG A 96 -8.43 -14.21 -8.09
C ARG A 96 -9.69 -14.62 -7.32
N CYS A 97 -9.53 -15.35 -6.22
CA CYS A 97 -10.65 -15.76 -5.36
C CYS A 97 -11.38 -14.55 -4.77
N SER A 98 -10.64 -13.55 -4.29
CA SER A 98 -11.23 -12.36 -3.69
C SER A 98 -12.01 -11.50 -4.69
N LEU A 99 -11.50 -11.39 -5.93
CA LEU A 99 -12.19 -10.71 -7.03
C LEU A 99 -13.45 -11.44 -7.45
N GLU A 100 -13.41 -12.79 -7.52
CA GLU A 100 -14.58 -13.60 -7.83
C GLU A 100 -15.65 -13.46 -6.74
N GLU A 101 -15.27 -13.49 -5.46
CA GLU A 101 -16.22 -13.33 -4.36
C GLU A 101 -16.87 -11.94 -4.39
N ALA A 102 -16.09 -10.87 -4.62
CA ALA A 102 -16.62 -9.53 -4.80
C ALA A 102 -17.59 -9.42 -5.97
N LEU A 103 -17.27 -10.07 -7.11
CA LEU A 103 -18.15 -10.14 -8.27
C LEU A 103 -19.45 -10.89 -7.95
N TYR A 104 -19.36 -12.04 -7.28
CA TYR A 104 -20.48 -12.88 -6.90
C TYR A 104 -21.44 -12.17 -5.93
N LEU A 105 -20.88 -11.45 -4.95
CA LEU A 105 -21.62 -10.64 -3.97
C LEU A 105 -22.07 -9.29 -4.52
N GLN A 106 -21.63 -8.92 -5.73
CA GLN A 106 -21.88 -7.62 -6.36
C GLN A 106 -21.44 -6.43 -5.48
N ARG A 107 -20.28 -6.57 -4.84
CA ARG A 107 -19.70 -5.56 -3.95
C ARG A 107 -18.45 -4.94 -4.56
N THR A 108 -18.15 -3.72 -4.13
CA THR A 108 -16.85 -3.10 -4.39
C THR A 108 -15.80 -3.80 -3.55
N PHE A 109 -14.78 -4.34 -4.21
CA PHE A 109 -13.66 -5.00 -3.58
C PHE A 109 -12.72 -3.95 -2.97
N VAL A 110 -12.49 -4.06 -1.67
CA VAL A 110 -11.45 -3.28 -0.99
C VAL A 110 -10.18 -4.11 -1.02
N MET A 111 -9.37 -3.82 -2.04
CA MET A 111 -8.12 -4.50 -2.35
C MET A 111 -7.00 -3.98 -1.43
N PRO A 112 -6.14 -4.88 -0.90
CA PRO A 112 -4.90 -4.46 -0.25
C PRO A 112 -4.10 -3.53 -1.16
N SER A 113 -3.51 -2.45 -0.64
CA SER A 113 -2.71 -1.52 -1.45
C SER A 113 -1.36 -2.09 -1.88
N ARG A 114 -0.93 -3.20 -1.27
CA ARG A 114 0.37 -3.83 -1.50
C ARG A 114 0.26 -5.34 -1.59
N MET A 115 1.16 -5.94 -2.38
CA MET A 115 1.35 -7.39 -2.49
C MET A 115 2.82 -7.72 -2.28
N CYS A 116 3.10 -8.79 -1.56
CA CYS A 116 4.46 -9.23 -1.24
C CYS A 116 5.10 -9.86 -2.48
N ILE A 117 6.28 -9.39 -2.84
CA ILE A 117 7.10 -9.88 -3.97
C ILE A 117 8.44 -10.43 -3.47
N ASN A 118 8.49 -10.83 -2.19
CA ASN A 118 9.74 -11.21 -1.55
C ASN A 118 10.41 -12.40 -2.27
N PRO A 119 11.65 -12.24 -2.77
CA PRO A 119 12.35 -13.31 -3.47
C PRO A 119 12.68 -14.51 -2.58
N ILE A 120 12.57 -14.38 -1.24
CA ILE A 120 12.69 -15.51 -0.31
C ILE A 120 11.67 -16.60 -0.64
N HIS A 121 10.48 -16.25 -1.17
CA HIS A 121 9.51 -17.25 -1.62
C HIS A 121 9.97 -18.05 -2.84
N ASN A 122 10.94 -17.53 -3.61
CA ASN A 122 11.53 -18.22 -4.77
C ASN A 122 12.73 -19.11 -4.36
N LYS A 123 13.22 -19.01 -3.12
CA LYS A 123 14.40 -19.75 -2.63
C LYS A 123 14.11 -21.15 -2.09
N LYS A 124 12.95 -21.75 -2.41
CA LYS A 124 12.66 -23.14 -2.02
C LYS A 124 13.68 -24.18 -2.54
N GLY A 125 14.60 -23.79 -3.44
CA GLY A 125 15.72 -24.62 -3.90
C GLY A 125 17.14 -24.12 -3.59
N ILE A 126 17.34 -22.92 -3.00
CA ILE A 126 18.69 -22.36 -2.84
C ILE A 126 18.82 -21.63 -1.49
N LEU A 127 19.40 -22.35 -0.53
CA LEU A 127 19.91 -21.90 0.78
C LEU A 127 18.90 -21.73 1.91
N HIS A 128 18.95 -22.73 2.80
CA HIS A 128 18.53 -22.68 4.20
C HIS A 128 19.31 -21.59 4.95
N HIS A 129 18.83 -20.36 4.96
CA HIS A 129 19.14 -19.44 6.05
C HIS A 129 17.88 -18.69 6.47
N TYR A 130 17.36 -19.15 7.60
CA TYR A 130 16.27 -18.55 8.35
C TYR A 130 16.77 -17.20 8.89
N ALA A 131 16.51 -16.11 8.18
CA ALA A 131 16.63 -14.79 8.77
C ALA A 131 15.27 -14.45 9.37
N ASN A 132 15.22 -14.29 10.69
CA ASN A 132 14.13 -13.66 11.41
C ASN A 132 13.89 -12.27 10.80
N SER A 133 12.96 -12.15 9.84
CA SER A 133 12.48 -10.87 9.35
C SER A 133 10.97 -10.78 9.59
N GLY A 134 10.61 -10.85 10.88
CA GLY A 134 9.25 -10.60 11.36
C GLY A 134 8.93 -9.13 11.61
N SER A 135 9.72 -8.19 11.08
CA SER A 135 9.44 -6.75 11.19
C SER A 135 8.64 -6.24 9.99
N GLU A 136 7.65 -5.38 10.26
CA GLU A 136 6.88 -4.65 9.24
C GLU A 136 7.78 -3.88 8.25
N GLU A 137 8.97 -3.40 8.67
CA GLU A 137 9.96 -2.81 7.76
C GLU A 137 10.46 -3.79 6.69
N GLY A 138 10.65 -5.06 7.03
CA GLY A 138 11.06 -6.10 6.07
C GLY A 138 9.98 -6.41 5.04
N TRP A 139 8.70 -6.29 5.44
CA TRP A 139 7.56 -6.48 4.55
C TRP A 139 7.37 -5.29 3.59
N ALA A 140 7.56 -4.05 4.07
CA ALA A 140 7.52 -2.86 3.23
C ALA A 140 8.59 -2.90 2.12
N ALA A 141 9.82 -3.32 2.45
CA ALA A 141 10.92 -3.46 1.49
C ALA A 141 10.73 -4.64 0.50
N SER A 142 9.86 -5.60 0.83
CA SER A 142 9.62 -6.80 0.03
C SER A 142 8.20 -6.89 -0.55
N SER A 143 7.51 -5.76 -0.63
CA SER A 143 6.19 -5.63 -1.25
C SER A 143 6.18 -4.56 -2.33
N CYS A 144 5.27 -4.70 -3.28
CA CYS A 144 5.02 -3.73 -4.34
C CYS A 144 3.60 -3.18 -4.21
N PHE A 145 3.37 -1.96 -4.69
CA PHE A 145 2.01 -1.40 -4.73
C PHE A 145 1.17 -2.14 -5.78
N MET A 146 -0.10 -2.37 -5.48
CA MET A 146 -1.01 -3.06 -6.42
C MET A 146 -1.20 -2.31 -7.73
N ASP A 147 -1.17 -0.97 -7.69
CA ASP A 147 -1.25 -0.12 -8.89
C ASP A 147 0.01 -0.15 -9.76
N SER A 148 1.10 -0.73 -9.26
CA SER A 148 2.33 -0.98 -10.01
C SER A 148 2.37 -2.39 -10.59
N LEU A 149 1.66 -3.34 -9.98
CA LEU A 149 1.58 -4.74 -10.41
C LEU A 149 0.44 -5.00 -11.39
N TYR A 150 -0.68 -4.28 -11.23
CA TYR A 150 -1.91 -4.52 -11.96
C TYR A 150 -2.48 -3.23 -12.54
N ASP A 151 -3.06 -3.34 -13.73
CA ASP A 151 -3.93 -2.29 -14.25
C ASP A 151 -5.27 -2.32 -13.50
N LEU A 152 -5.36 -1.53 -12.44
CA LEU A 152 -6.56 -1.44 -11.60
C LEU A 152 -7.78 -0.93 -12.39
N LYS A 153 -7.57 -0.18 -13.47
CA LYS A 153 -8.64 0.30 -14.35
C LYS A 153 -9.23 -0.84 -15.14
N LEU A 154 -8.38 -1.67 -15.74
CA LEU A 154 -8.81 -2.85 -16.47
C LEU A 154 -9.54 -3.86 -15.55
N ILE A 155 -9.04 -4.06 -14.32
CA ILE A 155 -9.74 -4.90 -13.33
C ILE A 155 -11.12 -4.30 -13.00
N SER A 156 -11.17 -2.99 -12.77
CA SER A 156 -12.38 -2.27 -12.36
C SER A 156 -13.47 -2.20 -13.44
N ASP A 157 -13.12 -2.44 -14.70
CA ASP A 157 -14.11 -2.62 -15.78
C ASP A 157 -14.97 -3.89 -15.57
N LYS A 158 -14.50 -4.86 -14.78
CA LYS A 158 -15.23 -6.10 -14.47
C LYS A 158 -15.68 -6.18 -13.02
N VAL A 159 -14.79 -5.91 -12.07
CA VAL A 159 -15.05 -6.00 -10.64
C VAL A 159 -14.70 -4.65 -10.02
N PRO A 160 -15.64 -3.87 -9.47
CA PRO A 160 -15.30 -2.56 -8.91
C PRO A 160 -14.27 -2.71 -7.78
N VAL A 161 -13.14 -1.98 -7.87
CA VAL A 161 -12.06 -2.03 -6.88
C VAL A 161 -11.77 -0.64 -6.32
N ILE A 162 -11.50 -0.60 -5.01
CA ILE A 162 -10.78 0.50 -4.35
C ILE A 162 -9.60 -0.08 -3.57
N LEU A 163 -8.56 0.71 -3.34
CA LEU A 163 -7.44 0.32 -2.48
C LEU A 163 -7.73 0.66 -1.01
N ASP A 164 -7.20 -0.16 -0.09
CA ASP A 164 -7.31 0.01 1.37
C ASP A 164 -6.52 1.21 1.95
N ASN A 165 -5.82 1.97 1.11
CA ASN A 165 -5.17 3.23 1.45
C ASN A 165 -5.82 4.44 0.75
N SER A 166 -6.97 4.24 0.09
CA SER A 166 -7.68 5.30 -0.62
C SER A 166 -8.50 6.19 0.32
N LYS A 167 -8.73 7.45 -0.09
CA LYS A 167 -9.66 8.36 0.62
C LYS A 167 -11.07 7.78 0.73
N MET A 168 -11.53 7.09 -0.31
CA MET A 168 -12.84 6.43 -0.32
C MET A 168 -12.92 5.38 0.80
N TRP A 169 -11.90 4.54 0.95
CA TRP A 169 -11.88 3.55 2.02
C TRP A 169 -11.98 4.18 3.41
N HIS A 170 -11.25 5.29 3.66
CA HIS A 170 -11.37 6.03 4.91
C HIS A 170 -12.80 6.57 5.16
N GLN A 171 -13.49 7.03 4.10
CA GLN A 171 -14.89 7.47 4.20
C GLN A 171 -15.84 6.30 4.49
N VAL A 172 -15.63 5.14 3.86
CA VAL A 172 -16.39 3.92 4.10
C VAL A 172 -16.22 3.48 5.55
N LEU A 173 -14.99 3.43 6.06
CA LEU A 173 -14.71 3.11 7.46
C LEU A 173 -15.41 4.08 8.41
N ALA A 174 -15.26 5.38 8.20
CA ALA A 174 -15.91 6.39 9.04
C ALA A 174 -17.45 6.25 9.03
N THR A 175 -18.04 5.97 7.86
CA THR A 175 -19.49 5.76 7.73
C THR A 175 -19.92 4.47 8.42
N SER A 176 -19.16 3.40 8.26
CA SER A 176 -19.45 2.09 8.86
C SER A 176 -19.40 2.14 10.39
N MET A 177 -18.43 2.87 10.96
CA MET A 177 -18.33 3.10 12.41
C MET A 177 -19.52 3.89 12.94
N LYS A 178 -20.01 4.91 12.20
CA LYS A 178 -21.22 5.66 12.56
C LYS A 178 -22.48 4.80 12.56
N LEU A 179 -22.54 3.78 11.69
CA LEU A 179 -23.67 2.85 11.60
C LEU A 179 -23.60 1.73 12.67
N GLY A 180 -22.47 1.58 13.37
CA GLY A 180 -22.28 0.58 14.42
C GLY A 180 -22.46 -0.85 13.93
N SER A 181 -23.25 -1.65 14.66
CA SER A 181 -23.56 -3.05 14.32
C SER A 181 -24.31 -3.23 12.99
N ARG A 182 -24.86 -2.15 12.41
CA ARG A 182 -25.52 -2.16 11.09
C ARG A 182 -24.58 -1.75 9.95
N GLY A 183 -23.37 -1.30 10.27
CA GLY A 183 -22.40 -0.80 9.30
C GLY A 183 -21.40 -1.84 8.83
N VAL A 184 -20.97 -2.72 9.74
CA VAL A 184 -19.94 -3.73 9.49
C VAL A 184 -20.40 -5.09 9.98
N ALA A 185 -20.30 -6.10 9.11
CA ALA A 185 -20.34 -7.49 9.52
C ALA A 185 -18.92 -8.06 9.50
N HIS A 186 -18.41 -8.45 10.67
CA HIS A 186 -17.22 -9.28 10.78
C HIS A 186 -17.65 -10.73 10.61
N VAL A 187 -17.12 -11.39 9.58
CA VAL A 187 -17.63 -12.68 9.14
C VAL A 187 -16.57 -13.74 9.32
N ARG A 188 -16.94 -14.83 9.99
CA ARG A 188 -16.12 -16.02 10.22
C ARG A 188 -16.96 -17.27 9.96
N ASP A 189 -16.41 -18.23 9.24
CA ASP A 189 -17.03 -19.52 8.94
C ASP A 189 -18.40 -19.44 8.21
N VAL A 190 -18.66 -18.34 7.49
CA VAL A 190 -19.87 -18.13 6.68
C VAL A 190 -19.56 -18.31 5.19
N SER A 191 -20.45 -19.03 4.49
CA SER A 191 -20.35 -19.30 3.05
C SER A 191 -20.69 -18.08 2.20
N ARG A 192 -20.16 -18.00 0.98
CA ARG A 192 -20.50 -16.93 0.02
C ARG A 192 -21.99 -16.88 -0.32
N THR A 193 -22.68 -18.02 -0.33
CA THR A 193 -24.13 -18.11 -0.58
C THR A 193 -24.90 -17.43 0.55
N GLU A 194 -24.55 -17.73 1.80
CA GLU A 194 -25.17 -17.11 2.96
C GLU A 194 -24.90 -15.60 3.00
N LEU A 195 -23.69 -15.14 2.66
CA LEU A 195 -23.38 -13.71 2.55
C LEU A 195 -24.25 -12.97 1.52
N LYS A 196 -24.70 -13.67 0.47
CA LYS A 196 -25.52 -13.12 -0.60
C LYS A 196 -27.00 -13.12 -0.25
N GLU A 197 -27.49 -14.21 0.35
CA GLU A 197 -28.91 -14.47 0.53
C GLU A 197 -29.44 -14.01 1.88
N ASN A 198 -28.63 -14.08 2.94
CA ASN A 198 -29.05 -13.70 4.28
C ASN A 198 -29.07 -12.16 4.42
N SER A 199 -30.22 -11.61 4.77
CA SER A 199 -30.45 -10.16 4.92
C SER A 199 -29.58 -9.51 5.99
N LEU A 200 -29.09 -10.30 6.97
CA LEU A 200 -28.13 -9.86 7.98
C LEU A 200 -26.80 -9.42 7.35
N TYR A 201 -26.36 -10.07 6.26
CA TYR A 201 -25.10 -9.76 5.58
C TYR A 201 -25.32 -8.99 4.29
N SER A 202 -26.32 -9.36 3.49
CA SER A 202 -26.54 -8.79 2.16
C SER A 202 -26.84 -7.30 2.21
N ASN A 203 -27.43 -6.79 3.30
CA ASN A 203 -27.71 -5.36 3.51
C ASN A 203 -26.59 -4.58 4.19
N MET A 204 -25.54 -5.24 4.70
CA MET A 204 -24.44 -4.56 5.37
C MET A 204 -23.66 -3.68 4.39
N LEU A 205 -23.31 -2.48 4.84
CA LEU A 205 -22.44 -1.59 4.08
C LEU A 205 -21.09 -2.27 3.83
N LEU A 206 -20.47 -2.80 4.89
CA LEU A 206 -19.16 -3.45 4.83
C LEU A 206 -19.25 -4.89 5.32
N ILE A 207 -18.84 -5.83 4.48
CA ILE A 207 -18.51 -7.20 4.90
C ILE A 207 -17.00 -7.26 5.11
N ASN A 208 -16.58 -7.59 6.32
CA ASN A 208 -15.18 -7.83 6.66
C ASN A 208 -14.92 -9.34 6.73
N ARG A 209 -14.14 -9.84 5.77
CA ARG A 209 -13.77 -11.25 5.65
C ARG A 209 -12.51 -11.63 6.42
N THR A 210 -11.81 -10.69 7.07
CA THR A 210 -10.47 -10.92 7.68
C THR A 210 -10.37 -12.08 8.66
N ALA A 211 -11.49 -12.61 9.15
CA ALA A 211 -11.53 -13.73 10.09
C ALA A 211 -11.98 -15.07 9.48
N ASN A 212 -12.26 -15.14 8.16
CA ASN A 212 -12.89 -16.33 7.58
C ASN A 212 -11.90 -17.28 6.86
N PRO A 213 -11.60 -18.47 7.43
CA PRO A 213 -10.76 -19.46 6.76
C PRO A 213 -11.38 -20.05 5.48
N LEU A 214 -12.70 -19.92 5.30
CA LEU A 214 -13.44 -20.35 4.10
C LEU A 214 -13.36 -19.34 2.94
N SER A 215 -12.63 -18.23 3.06
CA SER A 215 -12.46 -17.30 1.93
C SER A 215 -11.69 -17.89 0.76
N TRP A 216 -11.11 -19.07 0.94
CA TRP A 216 -10.44 -19.82 -0.13
C TRP A 216 -11.37 -20.84 -0.82
N TYR A 217 -12.60 -21.05 -0.32
CA TYR A 217 -13.54 -22.09 -0.76
C TYR A 217 -15.02 -21.72 -0.60
#